data_AF-A0A358PIX1-F1
#
_entry.id   AF-A0A358PIX1-F1
#
_cell.length_a   1.000
_cell.length_b   1.000
_cell.length_c   1.000
_cell.angle_alpha   90.00
_cell.angle_beta   90.00
_cell.angle_gamma   90.00
#
_symmetry.space_group_name_H-M   'P 1'
#
loop_
_entity.id
_entity.type
_entity.pdbx_description
1 polymer ?
#
loop_
_entity_poly.entity_id
_entity_poly.type
_entity_poly.pdbx_seq_one_letter_code
_entity_poly.pdbx_strand_id
1 'polypeptide(L)'
;HYLAGGNVDRVVNALIASQRAGIALDFEKACAIDLAGRDVLTAVQMSVSPKVIETPVIAAIAKDGIELRAKAKVTVRVNIDRLVGGAGEETIIARVGEGIVTTIGSSVSHKDVLENPDSISQTVLNKGLDSGTAFEILSIDIADVDVGVNVGAKLQIDQAEA
;
A
#
# COMPACT_ATOMS: atom_id res chain seq x y z
N HIS A 1 24.47 21.02 -6.91
CA HIS A 1 23.01 21.05 -6.84
C HIS A 1 22.38 22.06 -7.80
N TYR A 2 22.46 23.37 -7.54
CA TYR A 2 21.82 24.41 -8.36
C TYR A 2 22.14 24.34 -9.87
N LEU A 3 23.43 24.22 -10.22
CA LEU A 3 23.86 24.13 -11.63
C LEU A 3 23.36 22.85 -12.34
N ALA A 4 22.93 21.84 -11.60
CA ALA A 4 22.33 20.63 -12.14
C ALA A 4 20.79 20.73 -12.27
N GLY A 5 20.20 21.91 -12.03
CA GLY A 5 18.75 22.15 -12.10
C GLY A 5 17.99 21.80 -10.81
N GLY A 6 18.69 21.48 -9.72
CA GLY A 6 18.10 21.14 -8.44
C GLY A 6 17.60 22.36 -7.64
N ASN A 7 16.64 22.14 -6.76
CA ASN A 7 16.08 23.14 -5.85
C ASN A 7 16.87 23.16 -4.52
N VAL A 8 17.71 24.20 -4.35
CA VAL A 8 18.55 24.37 -3.16
C VAL A 8 17.71 24.59 -1.90
N ASP A 9 16.68 25.43 -1.97
CA ASP A 9 15.84 25.77 -0.82
C ASP A 9 15.12 24.52 -0.27
N ARG A 10 14.61 23.67 -1.16
CA ARG A 10 13.97 22.41 -0.79
C ARG A 10 14.95 21.49 -0.07
N VAL A 11 16.16 21.31 -0.59
CA VAL A 11 17.19 20.46 0.03
C VAL A 11 17.60 20.98 1.40
N VAL A 12 17.84 22.29 1.54
CA VAL A 12 18.20 22.91 2.83
C VAL A 12 17.08 22.71 3.86
N ASN A 13 15.83 22.97 3.47
CA ASN A 13 14.69 22.75 4.36
C ASN A 13 14.54 21.29 4.78
N ALA A 14 14.77 20.35 3.87
CA ALA A 14 14.71 18.92 4.18
C ALA A 14 15.80 18.49 5.16
N LEU A 15 17.02 19.01 5.03
CA LEU A 15 18.12 18.73 5.96
C LEU A 15 17.86 19.29 7.37
N ILE A 16 17.29 20.49 7.45
CA ILE A 16 16.88 21.07 8.75
C ILE A 16 15.79 20.22 9.39
N ALA A 17 14.79 19.81 8.60
CA ALA A 17 13.70 18.97 9.08
C ALA A 17 14.19 17.59 9.53
N SER A 18 15.08 16.95 8.76
CA SER A 18 15.61 15.62 9.09
C SER A 18 16.44 15.66 10.37
N GLN A 19 17.27 16.68 10.56
CA GLN A 19 18.07 16.84 11.78
C GLN A 19 17.19 17.02 13.02
N ARG A 20 16.11 17.80 12.93
CA ARG A 20 15.15 17.97 14.04
C ARG A 20 14.38 16.68 14.37
N ALA A 21 14.16 15.85 13.37
CA ALA A 21 13.46 14.59 13.49
C ALA A 21 14.37 13.40 13.84
N GLY A 22 15.70 13.60 13.92
CA GLY A 22 16.65 12.51 14.14
C GLY A 22 16.81 11.54 12.96
N ILE A 23 16.48 11.98 11.74
CA ILE A 23 16.59 11.19 10.51
C ILE A 23 17.97 11.40 9.89
N ALA A 24 18.69 10.31 9.62
CA ALA A 24 19.97 10.35 8.94
C ALA A 24 19.79 10.67 7.44
N LEU A 25 19.92 11.95 7.09
CA LEU A 25 19.90 12.44 5.71
C LEU A 25 21.13 13.35 5.50
N ASP A 26 22.02 12.93 4.61
CA ASP A 26 23.15 13.74 4.18
C ASP A 26 22.79 14.61 2.97
N PHE A 27 23.65 15.59 2.68
CA PHE A 27 23.44 16.53 1.58
C PHE A 27 23.41 15.81 0.22
N GLU A 28 24.25 14.80 0.04
CA GLU A 28 24.39 14.07 -1.24
C GLU A 28 23.11 13.29 -1.57
N LYS A 29 22.54 12.55 -0.59
CA LYS A 29 21.25 11.87 -0.72
C LYS A 29 20.12 12.86 -0.95
N ALA A 30 20.09 13.97 -0.19
CA ALA A 30 19.04 14.97 -0.34
C ALA A 30 19.05 15.59 -1.76
N CYS A 31 20.24 15.88 -2.29
CA CYS A 31 20.42 16.30 -3.68
C CYS A 31 19.99 15.24 -4.68
N ALA A 32 20.36 13.97 -4.46
CA ALA A 32 19.99 12.87 -5.36
C ALA A 32 18.47 12.68 -5.45
N ILE A 33 17.76 12.76 -4.32
CA ILE A 33 16.30 12.67 -4.26
C ILE A 33 15.65 13.82 -5.05
N ASP A 34 16.10 15.05 -4.83
CA ASP A 34 15.56 16.23 -5.53
C ASP A 34 15.84 16.20 -7.03
N LEU A 35 17.05 15.80 -7.46
CA LEU A 35 17.41 15.65 -8.87
C LEU A 35 16.69 14.49 -9.55
N ALA A 36 16.25 13.47 -8.80
CA ALA A 36 15.36 12.42 -9.30
C ALA A 36 13.91 12.89 -9.49
N GLY A 37 13.62 14.17 -9.25
CA GLY A 37 12.29 14.76 -9.38
C GLY A 37 11.36 14.43 -8.22
N ARG A 38 11.89 14.01 -7.06
CA ARG A 38 11.11 13.72 -5.85
C ARG A 38 11.21 14.88 -4.87
N ASP A 39 10.12 15.16 -4.15
CA ASP A 39 10.12 16.20 -3.13
C ASP A 39 10.75 15.68 -1.83
N VAL A 40 12.05 15.97 -1.65
CA VAL A 40 12.84 15.52 -0.49
C VAL A 40 12.29 16.06 0.84
N LEU A 41 11.73 17.26 0.88
CA LEU A 41 11.16 17.83 2.10
C LEU A 41 9.90 17.07 2.51
N THR A 42 9.02 16.81 1.55
CA THR A 42 7.80 16.01 1.76
C THR A 42 8.14 14.60 2.21
N ALA A 43 9.17 13.99 1.62
CA ALA A 43 9.65 12.67 2.02
C ALA A 43 10.11 12.62 3.49
N VAL A 44 10.88 13.62 3.93
CA VAL A 44 11.30 13.74 5.35
C VAL A 44 10.08 13.90 6.25
N GLN A 45 9.13 14.77 5.89
CA GLN A 45 7.89 14.97 6.66
C GLN A 45 7.07 13.68 6.79
N MET A 46 6.90 12.93 5.70
CA MET A 46 6.19 11.64 5.68
C MET A 46 6.94 10.51 6.39
N SER A 47 8.25 10.66 6.61
CA SER A 47 9.03 9.71 7.40
C SER A 47 8.77 9.87 8.91
N VAL A 48 8.48 11.11 9.34
CA VAL A 48 8.12 11.45 10.74
C VAL A 48 6.65 11.20 11.03
N SER A 49 5.78 11.61 10.10
CA SER A 49 4.33 11.53 10.23
C SER A 49 3.81 10.53 9.19
N PRO A 50 3.47 9.30 9.60
CA PRO A 50 2.92 8.30 8.71
C PRO A 50 1.66 8.79 7.99
N LYS A 51 1.45 8.30 6.77
CA LYS A 51 0.30 8.59 5.92
C LYS A 51 -0.55 7.33 5.78
N VAL A 52 -1.87 7.51 5.80
CA VAL A 52 -2.82 6.43 5.47
C VAL A 52 -3.14 6.49 3.99
N ILE A 53 -3.05 5.34 3.32
CA ILE A 53 -3.41 5.13 1.93
C ILE A 53 -4.55 4.12 1.89
N GLU A 54 -5.60 4.42 1.13
CA GLU A 54 -6.74 3.52 0.96
C GLU A 54 -6.62 2.74 -0.34
N THR A 55 -6.92 1.44 -0.30
CA THR A 55 -7.04 0.64 -1.52
C THR A 55 -8.36 0.96 -2.23
N PRO A 56 -8.43 0.80 -3.56
CA PRO A 56 -9.73 0.67 -4.22
C PRO A 56 -10.50 -0.53 -3.67
N VAL A 57 -11.80 -0.60 -3.99
CA VAL A 57 -12.61 -1.80 -3.69
C VAL A 57 -12.03 -2.98 -4.46
N ILE A 58 -11.64 -4.02 -3.73
CA ILE A 58 -11.12 -5.25 -4.31
C ILE A 58 -12.20 -6.31 -4.18
N ALA A 59 -12.67 -6.82 -5.32
CA ALA A 59 -13.66 -7.90 -5.37
C ALA A 59 -12.95 -9.24 -5.60
N ALA A 60 -13.34 -10.26 -4.84
CA ALA A 60 -12.86 -11.63 -5.00
C ALA A 60 -13.97 -12.62 -4.61
N ILE A 61 -13.91 -13.84 -5.15
CA ILE A 61 -14.94 -14.88 -4.95
C ILE A 61 -14.34 -15.98 -4.06
N ALA A 62 -15.02 -16.32 -2.96
CA ALA A 62 -14.65 -17.47 -2.15
C ALA A 62 -15.03 -18.80 -2.84
N LYS A 63 -14.52 -19.94 -2.34
CA LYS A 63 -14.75 -21.25 -2.99
C LYS A 63 -16.22 -21.69 -3.00
N ASP A 64 -17.05 -21.14 -2.12
CA ASP A 64 -18.51 -21.34 -2.10
C ASP A 64 -19.26 -20.50 -3.15
N GLY A 65 -18.54 -19.75 -4.00
CA GLY A 65 -19.10 -19.01 -5.13
C GLY A 65 -19.69 -17.65 -4.77
N ILE A 66 -19.46 -17.17 -3.55
CA ILE A 66 -19.95 -15.87 -3.07
C ILE A 66 -18.86 -14.81 -3.21
N GLU A 67 -19.22 -13.69 -3.82
CA GLU A 67 -18.35 -12.52 -3.94
C GLU A 67 -18.22 -11.80 -2.60
N LEU A 68 -17.00 -11.42 -2.26
CA LEU A 68 -16.67 -10.48 -1.19
C LEU A 68 -15.97 -9.26 -1.79
N ARG A 69 -16.30 -8.08 -1.26
CA ARG A 69 -15.69 -6.81 -1.64
C ARG A 69 -15.01 -6.22 -0.41
N ALA A 70 -13.69 -6.09 -0.46
CA ALA A 70 -12.90 -5.60 0.65
C ALA A 70 -12.22 -4.27 0.32
N LYS A 71 -12.07 -3.43 1.34
CA LYS A 71 -11.23 -2.23 1.32
C LYS A 71 -10.23 -2.30 2.47
N ALA A 72 -9.00 -1.92 2.21
CA ALA A 72 -7.96 -1.83 3.23
C ALA A 72 -7.41 -0.41 3.36
N LYS A 73 -7.02 -0.07 4.58
CA LYS A 73 -6.23 1.10 4.96
C LYS A 73 -4.82 0.65 5.23
N VAL A 74 -3.87 1.22 4.52
CA VAL A 74 -2.44 0.92 4.65
C VAL A 74 -1.76 2.13 5.25
N THR A 75 -1.24 1.99 6.46
CA THR A 75 -0.44 3.05 7.09
C THR A 75 1.00 2.87 6.66
N VAL A 76 1.54 3.84 5.94
CA VAL A 76 2.93 3.82 5.44
C VAL A 76 3.72 5.01 5.95
N ARG A 77 5.03 4.83 6.04
CA ARG A 77 5.99 5.93 6.16
C ARG A 77 7.02 5.84 5.05
N VAL A 78 7.65 6.96 4.72
CA VAL A 78 8.70 6.96 3.69
C VAL A 78 9.99 6.36 4.24
N ASN A 79 10.57 5.44 3.48
CA ASN A 79 11.93 4.95 3.69
C ASN A 79 12.90 5.79 2.86
N ILE A 80 13.60 6.72 3.51
CA ILE A 80 14.48 7.69 2.87
C ILE A 80 15.62 7.01 2.10
N ASP A 81 16.14 5.88 2.58
CA ASP A 81 17.23 5.15 1.94
C ASP A 81 16.81 4.48 0.62
N ARG A 82 15.52 4.20 0.44
CA ARG A 82 14.96 3.54 -0.75
C ARG A 82 14.14 4.46 -1.64
N LEU A 83 14.16 5.76 -1.36
CA LEU A 83 13.31 6.72 -2.06
C LEU A 83 13.71 6.91 -3.53
N VAL A 84 15.01 6.80 -3.84
CA VAL A 84 15.52 6.83 -5.22
C VAL A 84 15.53 5.41 -5.78
N GLY A 85 14.74 5.19 -6.83
CA GLY A 85 14.64 3.89 -7.51
C GLY A 85 13.69 2.88 -6.85
N GLY A 86 13.18 3.15 -5.66
CA GLY A 86 12.14 2.34 -5.03
C GLY A 86 10.77 2.49 -5.71
N ALA A 87 9.97 1.43 -5.66
CA ALA A 87 8.60 1.44 -6.15
C ALA A 87 7.68 2.35 -5.31
N GLY A 88 6.67 2.95 -5.97
CA GLY A 88 5.75 3.93 -5.37
C GLY A 88 4.57 3.33 -4.61
N GLU A 89 3.68 4.21 -4.14
CA GLU A 89 2.44 3.84 -3.42
C GLU A 89 1.57 2.85 -4.23
N GLU A 90 1.49 3.03 -5.55
CA GLU A 90 0.72 2.17 -6.45
C GLU A 90 1.13 0.69 -6.36
N THR A 91 2.43 0.42 -6.20
CA THR A 91 2.94 -0.94 -6.07
C THR A 91 2.51 -1.58 -4.75
N ILE A 92 2.45 -0.80 -3.68
CA ILE A 92 1.94 -1.27 -2.37
C ILE A 92 0.46 -1.60 -2.50
N ILE A 93 -0.34 -0.70 -3.08
CA ILE A 93 -1.77 -0.91 -3.29
C ILE A 93 -2.02 -2.17 -4.11
N ALA A 94 -1.28 -2.37 -5.21
CA ALA A 94 -1.42 -3.55 -6.06
C ALA A 94 -1.08 -4.84 -5.32
N ARG A 95 0.03 -4.85 -4.55
CA ARG A 95 0.48 -6.00 -3.76
C ARG A 95 -0.47 -6.33 -2.61
N VAL A 96 -1.00 -5.32 -1.94
CA VAL A 96 -2.07 -5.50 -0.94
C VAL A 96 -3.29 -6.11 -1.63
N GLY A 97 -3.71 -5.59 -2.78
CA GLY A 97 -4.82 -6.12 -3.57
C GLY A 97 -4.65 -7.59 -3.93
N GLU A 98 -3.48 -8.00 -4.41
CA GLU A 98 -3.17 -9.41 -4.68
C GLU A 98 -3.34 -10.29 -3.43
N GLY A 99 -2.87 -9.82 -2.27
CA GLY A 99 -3.01 -10.54 -1.01
C GLY A 99 -4.47 -10.66 -0.54
N ILE A 100 -5.28 -9.62 -0.73
CA ILE A 100 -6.73 -9.67 -0.48
C ILE A 100 -7.40 -10.71 -1.38
N VAL A 101 -7.15 -10.65 -2.69
CA VAL A 101 -7.74 -11.59 -3.66
C VAL A 101 -7.34 -13.03 -3.34
N THR A 102 -6.07 -13.26 -3.02
CA THR A 102 -5.55 -14.59 -2.68
C THR A 102 -6.22 -15.15 -1.43
N THR A 103 -6.38 -14.32 -0.39
CA THR A 103 -6.96 -14.76 0.90
C THR A 103 -8.43 -15.12 0.74
N ILE A 104 -9.21 -14.27 0.09
CA ILE A 104 -10.63 -14.52 -0.19
C ILE A 104 -10.79 -15.75 -1.10
N GLY A 105 -10.06 -15.81 -2.22
CA GLY A 105 -10.15 -16.92 -3.18
C GLY A 105 -9.70 -18.27 -2.62
N SER A 106 -8.89 -18.27 -1.57
CA SER A 106 -8.44 -19.50 -0.90
C SER A 106 -9.40 -19.99 0.18
N SER A 107 -10.29 -19.13 0.66
CA SER A 107 -11.24 -19.42 1.74
C SER A 107 -12.31 -20.41 1.29
N VAL A 108 -12.70 -21.32 2.18
CA VAL A 108 -13.71 -22.35 1.87
C VAL A 108 -15.08 -21.72 1.76
N SER A 109 -15.42 -20.82 2.68
CA SER A 109 -16.63 -20.03 2.65
C SER A 109 -16.35 -18.53 2.80
N HIS A 110 -17.20 -17.69 2.21
CA HIS A 110 -17.22 -16.25 2.50
C HIS A 110 -17.39 -15.95 3.99
N LYS A 111 -18.06 -16.84 4.74
CA LYS A 111 -18.25 -16.68 6.20
C LYS A 111 -16.94 -16.72 6.97
N ASP A 112 -15.99 -17.56 6.57
CA ASP A 112 -14.69 -17.67 7.22
C ASP A 112 -13.95 -16.32 7.20
N VAL A 113 -14.08 -15.59 6.09
CA VAL A 113 -13.49 -14.25 5.92
C VAL A 113 -14.23 -13.19 6.74
N LEU A 114 -15.56 -13.26 6.82
CA LEU A 114 -16.36 -12.33 7.62
C LEU A 114 -16.18 -12.52 9.11
N GLU A 115 -15.98 -13.76 9.56
CA GLU A 115 -15.70 -14.09 10.96
C GLU A 115 -14.31 -13.60 11.40
N ASN A 116 -13.34 -13.57 10.49
CA ASN A 116 -11.98 -13.12 10.78
C ASN A 116 -11.34 -12.31 9.63
N PRO A 117 -11.77 -11.04 9.40
CA PRO A 117 -11.21 -10.21 8.33
C PRO A 117 -9.70 -9.94 8.48
N ASP A 118 -9.20 -9.97 9.72
CA ASP A 118 -7.79 -9.77 10.03
C ASP A 118 -6.87 -10.86 9.46
N SER A 119 -7.40 -12.03 9.07
CA SER A 119 -6.61 -13.04 8.38
C SER A 119 -6.07 -12.53 7.05
N ILE A 120 -6.76 -11.57 6.42
CA ILE A 120 -6.32 -10.88 5.21
C ILE A 120 -5.07 -10.06 5.53
N SER A 121 -5.11 -9.18 6.53
CA SER A 121 -3.99 -8.31 6.85
C SER A 121 -2.74 -9.10 7.26
N GLN A 122 -2.89 -10.19 8.02
CA GLN A 122 -1.76 -11.07 8.38
C GLN A 122 -1.13 -11.75 7.17
N THR A 123 -1.94 -12.31 6.27
CA THR A 123 -1.44 -12.97 5.05
C THR A 123 -0.70 -11.99 4.14
N VAL A 124 -1.22 -10.76 4.06
CA VAL A 124 -0.67 -9.65 3.30
C VAL A 124 0.66 -9.18 3.92
N LEU A 125 0.73 -8.96 5.23
CA LEU A 125 1.97 -8.53 5.94
C LEU A 125 3.10 -9.57 5.81
N ASN A 126 2.80 -10.86 5.89
CA ASN A 126 3.80 -11.94 5.84
C ASN A 126 4.56 -12.03 4.50
N LYS A 127 4.06 -11.42 3.43
CA LYS A 127 4.67 -11.46 2.10
C LYS A 127 5.77 -10.40 1.89
N GLY A 128 6.06 -9.53 2.87
CA GLY A 128 7.12 -8.51 2.75
C GLY A 128 6.85 -7.52 1.62
N LEU A 129 5.63 -6.97 1.59
CA LEU A 129 5.11 -6.18 0.46
C LEU A 129 5.80 -4.84 0.25
N ASP A 130 6.51 -4.35 1.26
CA ASP A 130 7.32 -3.14 1.22
C ASP A 130 8.73 -3.37 0.65
N SER A 131 9.11 -4.63 0.41
CA SER A 131 10.40 -4.98 -0.19
C SER A 131 10.58 -4.34 -1.57
N GLY A 132 11.65 -3.56 -1.74
CA GLY A 132 11.94 -2.82 -2.97
C GLY A 132 11.06 -1.59 -3.20
N THR A 133 10.25 -1.18 -2.21
CA THR A 133 9.45 0.05 -2.29
C THR A 133 10.16 1.21 -1.58
N ALA A 134 9.75 2.43 -1.92
CA ALA A 134 10.18 3.67 -1.25
C ALA A 134 9.51 3.89 0.12
N PHE A 135 8.72 2.92 0.58
CA PHE A 135 7.91 3.01 1.78
C PHE A 135 8.18 1.83 2.70
N GLU A 136 7.80 2.01 3.95
CA GLU A 136 7.70 0.97 4.95
C GLU A 136 6.25 0.90 5.42
N ILE A 137 5.70 -0.31 5.46
CA ILE A 137 4.33 -0.55 5.89
C ILE A 137 4.34 -0.72 7.41
N LEU A 138 3.59 0.12 8.11
CA LEU A 138 3.43 0.06 9.56
C LEU A 138 2.24 -0.81 9.96
N SER A 139 1.11 -0.63 9.28
CA SER A 139 -0.10 -1.42 9.52
C SER A 139 -0.90 -1.59 8.22
N ILE A 140 -1.69 -2.66 8.19
CA ILE A 140 -2.71 -2.89 7.17
C ILE A 140 -3.97 -3.26 7.93
N ASP A 141 -4.98 -2.43 7.80
CA ASP A 141 -6.24 -2.55 8.51
C ASP A 141 -7.35 -2.77 7.48
N ILE A 142 -8.17 -3.80 7.66
CA ILE A 142 -9.32 -4.02 6.78
C ILE A 142 -10.41 -3.05 7.20
N ALA A 143 -10.69 -2.06 6.36
CA ALA A 143 -11.63 -1.00 6.66
C ALA A 143 -13.08 -1.46 6.51
N ASP A 144 -13.34 -2.37 5.57
CA ASP A 144 -14.67 -2.79 5.18
C ASP A 144 -14.63 -4.12 4.42
N VAL A 145 -15.61 -4.99 4.64
CA VAL A 145 -15.81 -6.24 3.90
C VAL A 145 -17.31 -6.46 3.69
N ASP A 146 -17.75 -6.33 2.44
CA ASP A 146 -19.14 -6.52 2.04
C ASP A 146 -19.35 -7.85 1.31
N VAL A 147 -20.52 -8.45 1.51
CA VAL A 147 -20.99 -9.57 0.69
C VAL A 147 -21.62 -9.04 -0.58
N GLY A 148 -21.08 -9.49 -1.71
CA GLY A 148 -21.56 -9.18 -3.05
C GLY A 148 -22.53 -10.22 -3.58
N VAL A 149 -22.44 -10.47 -4.89
CA VAL A 149 -23.35 -11.38 -5.59
C VAL A 149 -22.95 -12.84 -5.35
N ASN A 150 -23.96 -13.72 -5.23
CA ASN A 150 -23.73 -15.16 -5.34
C ASN A 150 -23.55 -15.53 -6.81
N VAL A 151 -22.29 -15.65 -7.24
CA VAL A 151 -21.93 -15.93 -8.63
C VAL A 151 -22.36 -17.34 -9.02
N GLY A 152 -22.31 -18.30 -8.10
CA GLY A 152 -22.79 -19.67 -8.35
C GLY A 152 -24.29 -19.72 -8.68
N ALA A 153 -25.11 -19.03 -7.90
CA ALA A 153 -26.55 -18.93 -8.16
C ALA A 153 -26.85 -18.21 -9.48
N LYS A 154 -26.12 -17.13 -9.78
CA LYS A 154 -26.27 -16.39 -11.03
C LYS A 154 -25.95 -17.25 -12.25
N LEU A 155 -24.82 -17.97 -12.23
CA LEU A 155 -24.43 -18.87 -13.32
C LEU A 155 -25.45 -20.00 -13.55
N GLN A 156 -26.08 -20.52 -12.47
CA GLN A 156 -27.14 -21.52 -12.60
C GLN A 156 -28.40 -20.97 -13.28
N ILE A 157 -28.78 -19.72 -12.97
CA ILE A 157 -29.89 -19.04 -13.62
C ILE A 157 -29.56 -18.79 -15.10
N ASP A 158 -28.37 -18.24 -15.38
CA ASP A 158 -27.92 -17.96 -16.75
C ASP A 158 -27.86 -19.25 -17.61
N GLN A 159 -27.54 -20.40 -17.02
CA GLN A 159 -27.56 -21.70 -17.70
C GLN A 159 -28.96 -22.28 -17.90
N ALA A 160 -29.94 -21.93 -17.06
CA ALA A 160 -31.31 -22.38 -17.19
C ALA A 160 -32.12 -21.55 -18.20
N GLU A 161 -31.71 -20.31 -18.46
CA GLU A 161 -32.31 -19.39 -19.45
C GLU A 161 -31.70 -19.50 -20.86
N ALA A 162 -30.58 -20.23 -21.01
CA ALA A 162 -29.90 -20.51 -22.30
C ALA A 162 -30.40 -21.81 -22.95
#